data_AF-M2SP67-F1
#
_entry.id   AF-M2SP67-F1
#
_cell.length_a   1.000
_cell.length_b   1.000
_cell.length_c   1.000
_cell.angle_alpha   90.00
_cell.angle_beta   90.00
_cell.angle_gamma   90.00
#
_symmetry.space_group_name_H-M   'P 1'
#
loop_
_entity.id
_entity.type
_entity.pdbx_description
1 polymer ?
#
loop_
_entity_poly.entity_id
_entity_poly.type
_entity_poly.pdbx_seq_one_letter_code
_entity_poly.pdbx_strand_id
1 'polypeptide(L)'
;MSEQPLSMEQLETKAFEEVVNLLTKLPTPDETAYDIEKNTVRIFNDSEFSTNYHDIDIEESLSDVRHKMYNNLHSQANWILWNLPLGTVMTLTEHNNTLEKGQSVFDLNNSGRCIDLVGTGKTEAVDLGKMGMEDCIKGFFWRKVDLRMGAFELWDYKMQDTKKNEMGARQIIFLGEWAPDTVHALWNWNMTDRVSSARWNSLVDRQTVTLFEHIDGGGSRYENIKGWGKHKEERDFHNLDFGDKVSSFRWHSITPIKEEVKPIIILPDHSRSTIVTGDKSGTNDGAQILPSKVTIMQSKTREVTVETSDTTAGSVSAELKTTTKAGVEGVATMEVEWTLAVQHSWSHTATTNTKTAKTDAISIEEGFNVSPHCTYTARLEVRVGKLENKLYKTTATRWYKQPVVGSTKDGHLYKRDEPVYVNVSGSLHFTTHLDYHEKEIPKSIVNQAIDQGQKVGNGVVDKGQEKAGELKGKGQKMFGKLTDTGIPGMIF
;
A
#
# COMPACT_ATOMS: atom_id res chain seq x y z
N MET A 1 -8.80 -27.10 -4.03
CA MET A 1 -7.83 -26.47 -3.12
C MET A 1 -8.01 -24.98 -3.32
N SER A 2 -8.49 -24.24 -2.32
CA SER A 2 -8.63 -22.79 -2.44
C SER A 2 -7.23 -22.19 -2.50
N GLU A 3 -6.83 -21.64 -3.64
CA GLU A 3 -5.63 -20.82 -3.74
C GLU A 3 -5.80 -19.66 -2.77
N GLN A 4 -5.13 -19.73 -1.61
CA GLN A 4 -4.98 -18.55 -0.78
C GLN A 4 -4.24 -17.51 -1.64
N PRO A 5 -4.75 -16.28 -1.75
CA PRO A 5 -4.04 -15.23 -2.47
C PRO A 5 -2.66 -15.03 -1.81
N LEU A 6 -1.62 -14.94 -2.63
CA LEU A 6 -0.26 -14.68 -2.17
C LEU A 6 -0.23 -13.43 -1.29
N SER A 7 0.61 -13.39 -0.26
CA SER A 7 0.93 -12.15 0.45
C SER A 7 1.75 -11.21 -0.43
N MET A 8 1.84 -9.93 -0.05
CA MET A 8 2.71 -8.96 -0.74
C MET A 8 4.17 -9.43 -0.74
N GLU A 9 4.66 -9.91 0.39
CA GLU A 9 6.00 -10.49 0.55
C GLU A 9 6.25 -11.70 -0.38
N GLN A 10 5.24 -12.56 -0.57
CA GLN A 10 5.34 -13.69 -1.50
C GLN A 10 5.40 -13.23 -2.97
N LEU A 11 4.67 -12.17 -3.34
CA LEU A 11 4.77 -11.58 -4.68
C LEU A 11 6.14 -10.95 -4.92
N GLU A 12 6.69 -10.26 -3.92
CA GLU A 12 8.02 -9.66 -3.99
C GLU A 12 9.10 -10.73 -4.12
N THR A 13 9.04 -11.77 -3.28
CA THR A 13 9.96 -12.91 -3.32
C THR A 13 9.96 -13.54 -4.71
N LYS A 14 8.78 -13.84 -5.26
CA LYS A 14 8.63 -14.41 -6.60
C LYS A 14 9.22 -13.51 -7.69
N ALA A 15 8.97 -12.19 -7.61
CA ALA A 15 9.52 -11.24 -8.58
C ALA A 15 11.06 -11.14 -8.49
N PHE A 16 11.63 -11.20 -7.29
CA PHE A 16 13.07 -11.27 -7.10
C PHE A 16 13.65 -12.56 -7.68
N GLU A 17 13.04 -13.71 -7.43
CA GLU A 17 13.46 -15.01 -8.01
C GLU A 17 13.46 -14.97 -9.54
N GLU A 18 12.40 -14.42 -10.15
CA GLU A 18 12.29 -14.26 -11.60
C GLU A 18 13.45 -13.42 -12.16
N VAL A 19 13.77 -12.29 -11.53
CA VAL A 19 14.87 -11.42 -11.95
C VAL A 19 16.22 -12.11 -11.80
N VAL A 20 16.48 -12.76 -10.67
CA VAL A 20 17.72 -13.51 -10.40
C VAL A 20 17.95 -14.63 -11.42
N ASN A 21 16.88 -15.26 -11.91
CA ASN A 21 16.95 -16.29 -12.93
C ASN A 21 17.20 -15.74 -14.34
N LEU A 22 16.92 -14.46 -14.58
CA LEU A 22 17.17 -13.76 -15.85
C LEU A 22 18.58 -13.16 -15.94
N LEU A 23 19.24 -12.93 -14.80
CA LEU A 23 20.65 -12.50 -14.76
C LEU A 23 21.58 -13.62 -15.24
N THR A 24 22.68 -13.24 -15.87
CA THR A 24 23.71 -14.21 -16.25
C THR A 24 24.28 -14.86 -14.98
N LYS A 25 24.39 -16.20 -14.97
CA LYS A 25 24.99 -16.89 -13.84
C LYS A 25 26.51 -16.69 -13.85
N LEU A 26 27.09 -16.53 -12.67
CA LEU A 26 28.54 -16.51 -12.50
C LEU A 26 29.12 -17.89 -12.86
N PRO A 27 30.37 -17.97 -13.35
CA PRO A 27 31.01 -19.24 -13.67
C PRO A 27 31.19 -20.06 -12.39
N THR A 28 30.55 -21.22 -12.35
CA THR A 28 30.67 -22.13 -11.21
C THR A 28 32.00 -22.88 -11.24
N PRO A 29 32.60 -23.16 -10.07
CA PRO A 29 33.68 -24.14 -9.96
C PRO A 29 33.25 -25.51 -10.50
N ASP A 30 34.22 -26.34 -10.89
CA ASP A 30 33.95 -27.73 -11.32
C ASP A 30 33.56 -28.61 -10.13
N GLU A 31 33.98 -28.23 -8.93
CA GLU A 31 33.56 -28.85 -7.69
C GLU A 31 32.13 -28.46 -7.29
N THR A 32 31.42 -29.43 -6.71
CA THR A 32 30.04 -29.22 -6.26
C THR A 32 30.04 -28.43 -4.95
N ALA A 33 29.42 -27.25 -4.98
CA ALA A 33 29.19 -26.44 -3.79
C ALA A 33 28.35 -27.19 -2.75
N TYR A 34 28.77 -27.14 -1.48
CA TYR A 34 27.98 -27.58 -0.35
C TYR A 34 27.24 -26.40 0.29
N ASP A 35 26.19 -26.70 1.06
CA ASP A 35 25.41 -25.65 1.71
C ASP A 35 26.18 -24.96 2.84
N ILE A 36 26.17 -23.63 2.83
CA ILE A 36 26.69 -22.79 3.92
C ILE A 36 25.56 -22.07 4.65
N GLU A 37 25.88 -21.53 5.83
CA GLU A 37 24.96 -20.75 6.65
C GLU A 37 24.32 -19.60 5.85
N LYS A 38 23.05 -19.29 6.14
CA LYS A 38 22.40 -18.11 5.56
C LYS A 38 23.15 -16.85 5.96
N ASN A 39 23.03 -15.80 5.15
CA ASN A 39 23.67 -14.50 5.37
C ASN A 39 25.20 -14.54 5.31
N THR A 40 25.78 -15.63 4.82
CA THR A 40 27.23 -15.85 4.79
C THR A 40 27.80 -15.79 3.38
N VAL A 41 28.98 -15.18 3.25
CA VAL A 41 29.88 -15.29 2.10
C VAL A 41 31.19 -15.90 2.57
N ARG A 42 31.54 -17.07 2.04
CA ARG A 42 32.74 -17.83 2.38
C ARG A 42 33.76 -17.73 1.26
N ILE A 43 34.93 -17.20 1.55
CA ILE A 43 36.04 -17.00 0.60
C ILE A 43 37.11 -18.07 0.86
N PHE A 44 37.54 -18.75 -0.20
CA PHE A 44 38.56 -19.81 -0.16
C PHE A 44 39.82 -19.35 -0.88
N ASN A 45 41.00 -19.70 -0.33
CA ASN A 45 42.28 -19.43 -1.00
C ASN A 45 42.88 -20.64 -1.73
N ASP A 46 42.12 -21.72 -1.84
CA ASP A 46 42.48 -22.91 -2.59
C ASP A 46 41.37 -23.29 -3.57
N SER A 47 41.67 -24.30 -4.37
CA SER A 47 40.83 -24.82 -5.43
C SER A 47 40.12 -26.12 -5.03
N GLU A 48 39.84 -26.37 -3.74
CA GLU A 48 39.18 -27.62 -3.29
C GLU A 48 38.13 -27.38 -2.19
N PHE A 49 37.54 -26.17 -2.12
CA PHE A 49 36.66 -25.72 -1.04
C PHE A 49 37.15 -26.19 0.36
N SER A 50 38.45 -26.05 0.63
CA SER A 50 39.06 -26.70 1.78
C SER A 50 38.65 -26.07 3.12
N THR A 51 39.24 -26.55 4.22
CA THR A 51 39.03 -25.96 5.55
C THR A 51 39.66 -24.58 5.75
N ASN A 52 40.45 -24.08 4.81
CA ASN A 52 41.06 -22.75 4.91
C ASN A 52 40.21 -21.68 4.20
N TYR A 53 39.26 -21.12 4.95
CA TYR A 53 38.35 -20.10 4.45
C TYR A 53 38.18 -18.94 5.43
N HIS A 54 37.58 -17.86 4.93
CA HIS A 54 37.08 -16.77 5.75
C HIS A 54 35.60 -16.52 5.47
N ASP A 55 34.81 -16.44 6.54
CA ASP A 55 33.40 -16.12 6.47
C ASP A 55 33.16 -14.64 6.73
N ILE A 56 32.29 -14.07 5.90
CA ILE A 56 31.70 -12.75 6.08
C ILE A 56 30.22 -12.97 6.33
N ASP A 57 29.78 -12.70 7.56
CA ASP A 57 28.37 -12.62 7.92
C ASP A 57 27.86 -11.19 7.66
N ILE A 58 26.82 -11.04 6.84
CA ILE A 58 26.21 -9.74 6.59
C ILE A 58 25.46 -9.20 7.81
N GLU A 59 25.07 -10.04 8.78
CA GLU A 59 24.43 -9.58 10.02
C GLU A 59 25.44 -8.91 10.98
N GLU A 60 26.73 -9.24 10.86
CA GLU A 60 27.81 -8.64 11.65
C GLU A 60 28.43 -7.40 10.99
N SER A 61 28.06 -7.09 9.75
CA SER A 61 28.61 -5.95 8.99
C SER A 61 27.52 -4.96 8.61
N LEU A 62 27.83 -3.66 8.70
CA LEU A 62 26.88 -2.61 8.33
C LEU A 62 26.58 -2.65 6.82
N SER A 63 25.30 -2.58 6.44
CA SER A 63 24.91 -2.36 5.04
C SER A 63 25.32 -0.97 4.59
N ASP A 64 25.46 -0.79 3.27
CA ASP A 64 25.73 0.51 2.65
C ASP A 64 27.01 1.19 3.18
N VAL A 65 27.99 0.37 3.57
CA VAL A 65 29.33 0.79 3.97
C VAL A 65 30.37 -0.06 3.23
N ARG A 66 31.46 0.57 2.78
CA ARG A 66 32.64 -0.14 2.25
C ARG A 66 33.51 -0.64 3.39
N HIS A 67 33.66 -1.95 3.45
CA HIS A 67 34.46 -2.67 4.42
C HIS A 67 35.80 -3.05 3.81
N LYS A 68 36.88 -2.72 4.52
CA LYS A 68 38.23 -3.13 4.13
C LYS A 68 38.49 -4.56 4.57
N MET A 69 39.12 -5.32 3.69
CA MET A 69 39.59 -6.66 3.97
C MET A 69 41.11 -6.65 4.22
N TYR A 70 41.54 -7.19 5.36
CA TYR A 70 42.95 -7.16 5.80
C TYR A 70 43.65 -8.53 5.77
N ASN A 71 42.94 -9.60 5.43
CA ASN A 71 43.46 -10.96 5.50
C ASN A 71 44.21 -11.33 4.20
N ASN A 72 45.38 -11.95 4.34
CA ASN A 72 46.16 -12.51 3.22
C ASN A 72 45.36 -13.54 2.41
N LEU A 73 44.38 -14.19 3.04
CA LEU A 73 43.47 -15.15 2.40
C LEU A 73 42.72 -14.49 1.21
N HIS A 74 42.40 -13.21 1.29
CA HIS A 74 41.59 -12.53 0.27
C HIS A 74 42.46 -12.08 -0.93
N SER A 75 43.76 -11.88 -0.70
CA SER A 75 44.76 -11.71 -1.75
C SER A 75 45.21 -13.01 -2.40
N GLN A 76 44.61 -14.14 -2.02
CA GLN A 76 44.86 -15.46 -2.59
C GLN A 76 43.54 -16.17 -2.97
N ALA A 77 42.45 -15.40 -3.04
CA ALA A 77 41.11 -15.95 -3.19
C ALA A 77 40.93 -16.55 -4.59
N ASN A 78 40.54 -17.82 -4.63
CA ASN A 78 40.25 -18.53 -5.87
C ASN A 78 38.75 -18.71 -6.05
N TRP A 79 38.04 -19.17 -5.01
CA TRP A 79 36.61 -19.47 -5.08
C TRP A 79 35.83 -18.80 -3.96
N ILE A 80 34.52 -18.65 -4.20
CA ILE A 80 33.59 -18.12 -3.21
C ILE A 80 32.31 -18.96 -3.20
N LEU A 81 31.83 -19.25 -1.99
CA LEU A 81 30.45 -19.68 -1.75
C LEU A 81 29.66 -18.53 -1.13
N TRP A 82 28.41 -18.34 -1.51
CA TRP A 82 27.53 -17.39 -0.83
C TRP A 82 26.11 -17.91 -0.70
N ASN A 83 25.48 -17.61 0.44
CA ASN A 83 24.06 -17.87 0.69
C ASN A 83 23.41 -16.59 1.21
N LEU A 84 23.09 -15.69 0.27
CA LEU A 84 22.50 -14.38 0.57
C LEU A 84 20.99 -14.41 0.31
N PRO A 85 20.18 -13.69 1.11
CA PRO A 85 18.75 -13.54 0.86
C PRO A 85 18.46 -12.88 -0.50
N LEU A 86 17.30 -13.20 -1.08
CA LEU A 86 16.80 -12.49 -2.26
C LEU A 86 16.73 -10.97 -1.99
N GLY A 87 17.13 -10.17 -2.99
CA GLY A 87 17.23 -8.71 -2.84
C GLY A 87 18.43 -8.23 -2.01
N THR A 88 19.33 -9.11 -1.59
CA THR A 88 20.65 -8.72 -1.07
C THR A 88 21.70 -8.87 -2.16
N VAL A 89 22.56 -7.86 -2.32
CA VAL A 89 23.74 -7.94 -3.19
C VAL A 89 24.98 -7.60 -2.38
N MET A 90 25.99 -8.47 -2.42
CA MET A 90 27.34 -8.15 -1.96
C MET A 90 28.24 -7.90 -3.16
N THR A 91 28.93 -6.77 -3.20
CA THR A 91 29.92 -6.47 -4.22
C THR A 91 31.31 -6.57 -3.61
N LEU A 92 32.16 -7.41 -4.20
CA LEU A 92 33.58 -7.48 -3.85
C LEU A 92 34.38 -6.62 -4.82
N THR A 93 35.41 -5.95 -4.31
CA THR A 93 36.16 -4.91 -5.01
C THR A 93 37.66 -5.18 -4.94
N GLU A 94 38.34 -4.92 -6.04
CA GLU A 94 39.80 -5.01 -6.14
C GLU A 94 40.50 -3.93 -5.31
N HIS A 95 39.93 -2.74 -5.23
CA HIS A 95 40.46 -1.65 -4.42
C HIS A 95 39.47 -1.24 -3.34
N ASN A 96 39.97 -1.12 -2.11
CA ASN A 96 39.20 -0.53 -1.02
C ASN A 96 39.43 0.99 -0.97
N ASN A 97 38.57 1.74 -1.66
CA ASN A 97 38.59 3.21 -1.61
C ASN A 97 37.53 3.77 -0.67
N THR A 98 37.90 4.83 0.02
CA THR A 98 36.98 5.64 0.81
C THR A 98 36.03 6.39 -0.12
N LEU A 99 34.74 6.36 0.21
CA LEU A 99 33.70 7.12 -0.52
C LEU A 99 33.82 8.60 -0.20
N GLU A 100 33.58 9.43 -1.21
CA GLU A 100 33.39 10.85 -0.98
C GLU A 100 32.06 11.12 -0.27
N LYS A 101 31.95 12.28 0.39
CA LYS A 101 30.74 12.63 1.14
C LYS A 101 29.54 12.71 0.18
N GLY A 102 28.53 11.86 0.41
CA GLY A 102 27.29 11.82 -0.38
C GLY A 102 27.34 10.87 -1.57
N GLN A 103 28.46 10.17 -1.79
CA GLN A 103 28.58 9.14 -2.81
C GLN A 103 27.98 7.82 -2.31
N SER A 104 27.23 7.15 -3.17
CA SER A 104 26.65 5.84 -2.87
C SER A 104 27.69 4.72 -2.96
N VAL A 105 27.52 3.65 -2.18
CA VAL A 105 28.47 2.51 -2.18
C VAL A 105 28.62 1.83 -3.55
N PHE A 106 27.53 1.79 -4.32
CA PHE A 106 27.43 1.19 -5.64
C PHE A 106 28.08 2.03 -6.76
N ASP A 107 28.57 3.24 -6.46
CA ASP A 107 29.42 3.98 -7.40
C ASP A 107 30.85 3.45 -7.34
N LEU A 108 31.24 2.64 -8.32
CA LEU A 108 32.50 1.89 -8.34
C LEU A 108 33.73 2.69 -8.78
N ASN A 109 33.65 4.02 -8.74
CA ASN A 109 34.77 4.90 -9.01
C ASN A 109 36.01 4.49 -8.19
N ASN A 110 37.12 4.27 -8.91
CA ASN A 110 38.42 3.79 -8.43
C ASN A 110 38.44 2.36 -7.84
N SER A 111 37.30 1.66 -7.72
CA SER A 111 37.19 0.36 -7.03
C SER A 111 37.90 -0.80 -7.74
N GLY A 112 38.48 -0.56 -8.93
CA GLY A 112 39.11 -1.58 -9.75
C GLY A 112 38.08 -2.56 -10.30
N ARG A 113 38.51 -3.81 -10.53
CA ARG A 113 37.59 -4.89 -10.90
C ARG A 113 36.63 -5.18 -9.75
N CYS A 114 35.38 -5.52 -10.10
CA CYS A 114 34.32 -5.77 -9.15
C CYS A 114 33.53 -7.03 -9.53
N ILE A 115 32.93 -7.68 -8.54
CA ILE A 115 32.01 -8.80 -8.76
C ILE A 115 30.79 -8.66 -7.84
N ASP A 116 29.60 -8.78 -8.43
CA ASP A 116 28.33 -8.76 -7.71
C ASP A 116 27.87 -10.19 -7.40
N LEU A 117 27.80 -10.52 -6.10
CA LEU A 117 27.20 -11.73 -5.55
C LEU A 117 25.73 -11.45 -5.22
N VAL A 118 24.84 -11.86 -6.12
CA VAL A 118 23.40 -11.64 -5.97
C VAL A 118 22.79 -12.77 -5.16
N GLY A 119 22.05 -12.44 -4.11
CA GLY A 119 21.39 -13.42 -3.27
C GLY A 119 20.26 -14.15 -3.98
N THR A 120 20.26 -15.48 -3.86
CA THR A 120 19.30 -16.38 -4.50
C THR A 120 18.45 -17.12 -3.45
N GLY A 121 18.69 -16.89 -2.16
CA GLY A 121 18.05 -17.60 -1.05
C GLY A 121 18.60 -19.01 -0.79
N LYS A 122 19.65 -19.42 -1.53
CA LYS A 122 20.35 -20.70 -1.40
C LYS A 122 21.85 -20.48 -1.65
N THR A 123 22.64 -21.53 -1.41
CA THR A 123 24.08 -21.48 -1.67
C THR A 123 24.38 -21.49 -3.16
N GLU A 124 25.24 -20.57 -3.58
CA GLU A 124 25.79 -20.45 -4.93
C GLU A 124 27.33 -20.40 -4.86
N ALA A 125 27.99 -20.61 -6.00
CA ALA A 125 29.44 -20.66 -6.08
C ALA A 125 29.99 -19.91 -7.30
N VAL A 126 31.18 -19.33 -7.15
CA VAL A 126 31.89 -18.67 -8.25
C VAL A 126 33.37 -19.00 -8.23
N ASP A 127 33.89 -19.23 -9.42
CA ASP A 127 35.30 -19.36 -9.73
C ASP A 127 35.85 -17.99 -10.16
N LEU A 128 36.71 -17.40 -9.32
CA LEU A 128 37.21 -16.04 -9.52
C LEU A 128 38.25 -15.96 -10.65
N GLY A 129 38.99 -17.04 -10.93
CA GLY A 129 39.96 -17.04 -12.03
C GLY A 129 39.28 -16.85 -13.38
N LYS A 130 38.12 -17.48 -13.54
CA LYS A 130 37.26 -17.34 -14.73
C LYS A 130 36.64 -15.95 -14.92
N MET A 131 36.62 -15.15 -13.84
CA MET A 131 36.17 -13.76 -13.82
C MET A 131 37.33 -12.76 -13.88
N GLY A 132 38.58 -13.24 -13.86
CA GLY A 132 39.76 -12.39 -13.70
C GLY A 132 39.75 -11.63 -12.37
N MET A 133 39.20 -12.21 -11.30
CA MET A 133 39.12 -11.65 -9.96
C MET A 133 39.94 -12.43 -8.92
N GLU A 134 40.72 -13.42 -9.35
CA GLU A 134 41.67 -14.15 -8.51
C GLU A 134 42.68 -13.20 -7.84
N ASP A 135 43.02 -13.47 -6.59
CA ASP A 135 44.07 -12.81 -5.81
C ASP A 135 43.94 -11.28 -5.60
N CYS A 136 42.82 -10.68 -6.01
CA CYS A 136 42.70 -9.23 -6.10
C CYS A 136 41.71 -8.61 -5.12
N ILE A 137 40.94 -9.40 -4.36
CA ILE A 137 39.88 -8.90 -3.47
C ILE A 137 40.46 -8.13 -2.26
N LYS A 138 40.13 -6.83 -2.13
CA LYS A 138 40.61 -5.95 -1.03
C LYS A 138 39.51 -5.26 -0.23
N GLY A 139 38.28 -5.22 -0.73
CA GLY A 139 37.15 -4.64 -0.01
C GLY A 139 35.82 -5.21 -0.46
N PHE A 140 34.79 -5.02 0.36
CA PHE A 140 33.42 -5.41 0.02
C PHE A 140 32.42 -4.38 0.53
N PHE A 141 31.21 -4.43 -0.01
CA PHE A 141 30.05 -3.81 0.60
C PHE A 141 28.83 -4.65 0.27
N TRP A 142 27.81 -4.56 1.11
CA TRP A 142 26.54 -5.21 0.84
C TRP A 142 25.39 -4.24 1.03
N ARG A 143 24.30 -4.48 0.30
CA ARG A 143 23.12 -3.61 0.30
C ARG A 143 21.87 -4.37 -0.08
N LYS A 144 20.72 -3.76 0.22
CA LYS A 144 19.42 -4.20 -0.27
C LYS A 144 19.15 -3.53 -1.61
N VAL A 145 18.73 -4.34 -2.58
CA VAL A 145 18.45 -3.92 -3.95
C VAL A 145 17.04 -4.33 -4.31
N ASP A 146 16.24 -3.37 -4.79
CA ASP A 146 14.93 -3.69 -5.35
C ASP A 146 15.09 -4.30 -6.74
N LEU A 147 15.26 -5.62 -6.79
CA LEU A 147 15.45 -6.36 -8.04
C LEU A 147 14.24 -6.26 -8.97
N ARG A 148 13.03 -5.92 -8.47
CA ARG A 148 11.83 -5.72 -9.31
C ARG A 148 12.00 -4.56 -10.28
N MET A 149 12.91 -3.62 -10.00
CA MET A 149 13.25 -2.56 -10.94
C MET A 149 14.12 -3.05 -12.10
N GLY A 150 14.57 -4.30 -12.10
CA GLY A 150 15.38 -4.87 -13.17
C GLY A 150 16.82 -4.38 -13.16
N ALA A 151 17.61 -4.95 -14.07
CA ALA A 151 19.02 -4.61 -14.23
C ALA A 151 19.44 -4.77 -15.69
N PHE A 152 20.60 -4.23 -16.01
CA PHE A 152 21.34 -4.60 -17.21
C PHE A 152 22.79 -4.91 -16.85
N GLU A 153 23.41 -5.75 -17.66
CA GLU A 153 24.75 -6.27 -17.46
C GLU A 153 25.66 -5.73 -18.56
N LEU A 154 26.86 -5.29 -18.19
CA LEU A 154 27.91 -4.79 -19.08
C LEU A 154 29.14 -5.68 -18.98
N TRP A 155 29.81 -5.90 -20.11
CA TRP A 155 31.00 -6.74 -20.18
C TRP A 155 32.14 -6.05 -20.92
N ASP A 156 33.37 -6.25 -20.43
CA ASP A 156 34.59 -5.70 -21.04
C ASP A 156 35.16 -6.55 -22.18
N TYR A 157 34.39 -7.54 -22.63
CA TYR A 157 34.70 -8.42 -23.74
C TYR A 157 33.45 -8.65 -24.60
N LYS A 158 33.66 -9.22 -25.78
CA LYS A 158 32.58 -9.65 -26.66
C LYS A 158 31.98 -10.94 -26.12
N MET A 159 30.66 -11.06 -26.03
CA MET A 159 30.03 -12.31 -25.57
C MET A 159 30.45 -13.53 -26.40
N GLN A 160 30.84 -13.32 -27.65
CA GLN A 160 31.32 -14.35 -28.58
C GLN A 160 32.69 -14.92 -28.17
N ASP A 161 33.50 -14.13 -27.47
CA ASP A 161 34.83 -14.48 -27.00
C ASP A 161 34.79 -15.20 -25.65
N THR A 162 33.60 -15.32 -25.04
CA THR A 162 33.40 -16.24 -23.93
C THR A 162 33.60 -17.67 -24.43
N LYS A 163 34.79 -18.23 -24.17
CA LYS A 163 34.91 -19.68 -24.10
C LYS A 163 33.97 -20.14 -23.00
N LYS A 164 33.41 -21.35 -23.13
CA LYS A 164 32.64 -21.97 -22.04
C LYS A 164 33.50 -21.87 -20.77
N ASN A 165 33.14 -20.97 -19.85
CA ASN A 165 33.81 -20.69 -18.59
C ASN A 165 34.88 -19.58 -18.55
N GLU A 166 35.02 -18.69 -19.53
CA GLU A 166 35.81 -17.45 -19.41
C GLU A 166 34.88 -16.24 -19.61
N MET A 167 34.24 -15.79 -18.53
CA MET A 167 33.43 -14.58 -18.51
C MET A 167 34.30 -13.48 -17.91
N GLY A 168 35.11 -12.69 -18.62
CA GLY A 168 35.90 -11.59 -18.00
C GLY A 168 35.14 -10.59 -17.09
N ALA A 169 35.57 -9.33 -16.99
CA ALA A 169 34.91 -8.40 -16.09
C ALA A 169 33.43 -8.16 -16.49
N ARG A 170 32.54 -8.30 -15.51
CA ARG A 170 31.11 -8.04 -15.66
C ARG A 170 30.67 -7.08 -14.58
N GLN A 171 29.95 -6.06 -14.99
CA GLN A 171 29.26 -5.16 -14.08
C GLN A 171 27.75 -5.25 -14.24
N ILE A 172 27.03 -5.41 -13.12
CA ILE A 172 25.58 -5.33 -13.11
C ILE A 172 25.18 -3.92 -12.67
N ILE A 173 24.27 -3.30 -13.42
CA ILE A 173 23.66 -2.02 -13.07
C ILE A 173 22.21 -2.30 -12.66
N PHE A 174 21.96 -2.28 -11.35
CA PHE A 174 20.62 -2.44 -10.80
C PHE A 174 19.86 -1.12 -10.88
N LEU A 175 18.77 -1.05 -11.63
CA LEU A 175 18.12 0.22 -11.91
C LEU A 175 17.57 0.92 -10.66
N GLY A 176 17.22 0.16 -9.61
CA GLY A 176 16.77 0.72 -8.34
C GLY A 176 17.82 1.50 -7.55
N GLU A 177 19.08 1.45 -7.96
CA GLU A 177 20.18 2.20 -7.33
C GLU A 177 20.41 3.56 -7.99
N TRP A 178 19.93 3.73 -9.22
CA TRP A 178 20.28 4.88 -10.05
C TRP A 178 19.05 5.73 -10.34
N ALA A 179 19.15 7.05 -10.22
CA ALA A 179 18.04 7.93 -10.59
C ALA A 179 17.73 7.81 -12.11
N PRO A 180 16.47 7.60 -12.52
CA PRO A 180 16.09 7.65 -13.93
C PRO A 180 16.29 9.06 -14.50
N ASP A 181 16.34 9.14 -15.82
CA ASP A 181 16.47 10.39 -16.60
C ASP A 181 17.71 11.22 -16.30
N THR A 182 18.64 10.66 -15.51
CA THR A 182 19.92 11.26 -15.16
C THR A 182 21.04 10.49 -15.87
N VAL A 183 22.03 11.22 -16.37
CA VAL A 183 23.25 10.63 -16.92
C VAL A 183 24.17 10.26 -15.75
N HIS A 184 24.56 8.99 -15.70
CA HIS A 184 25.47 8.45 -14.69
C HIS A 184 26.79 8.10 -15.35
N ALA A 185 27.84 8.84 -14.97
CA ALA A 185 29.18 8.60 -15.46
C ALA A 185 29.74 7.30 -14.86
N LEU A 186 30.43 6.52 -15.69
CA LEU A 186 31.24 5.38 -15.25
C LEU A 186 32.66 5.82 -14.90
N TRP A 187 32.92 7.10 -14.71
CA TRP A 187 34.26 7.68 -14.56
C TRP A 187 35.12 6.91 -13.55
N ASN A 188 36.32 6.49 -13.98
CA ASN A 188 37.28 5.69 -13.22
C ASN A 188 36.75 4.33 -12.73
N TRP A 189 35.67 3.82 -13.30
CA TRP A 189 35.31 2.41 -13.15
C TRP A 189 36.24 1.58 -14.04
N ASN A 190 36.51 0.33 -13.65
CA ASN A 190 37.28 -0.57 -14.50
C ASN A 190 36.63 -0.80 -15.89
N MET A 191 35.32 -0.57 -16.00
CA MET A 191 34.54 -0.74 -17.24
C MET A 191 34.54 0.48 -18.18
N THR A 192 35.02 1.65 -17.74
CA THR A 192 35.01 2.88 -18.55
C THR A 192 35.78 2.66 -19.84
N ASP A 193 35.15 2.95 -20.98
CA ASP A 193 35.73 2.81 -22.32
C ASP A 193 36.29 1.40 -22.61
N ARG A 194 35.71 0.38 -21.95
CA ARG A 194 36.05 -1.03 -22.18
C ARG A 194 34.84 -1.90 -22.48
N VAL A 195 33.63 -1.35 -22.36
CA VAL A 195 32.42 -2.12 -22.61
C VAL A 195 32.35 -2.54 -24.08
N SER A 196 32.35 -3.85 -24.28
CA SER A 196 32.30 -4.50 -25.59
C SER A 196 30.97 -5.21 -25.84
N SER A 197 30.17 -5.49 -24.81
CA SER A 197 28.84 -6.10 -24.96
C SER A 197 27.91 -5.82 -23.77
N ALA A 198 26.60 -6.05 -23.97
CA ALA A 198 25.58 -5.81 -22.94
C ALA A 198 24.38 -6.76 -23.05
N ARG A 199 23.66 -6.97 -21.95
CA ARG A 199 22.48 -7.85 -21.81
C ARG A 199 21.49 -7.23 -20.84
N TRP A 200 20.21 -7.40 -21.10
CA TRP A 200 19.15 -6.72 -20.35
C TRP A 200 17.87 -7.55 -20.26
N ASN A 201 18.05 -8.85 -19.98
CA ASN A 201 16.95 -9.81 -19.85
C ASN A 201 15.96 -9.44 -18.72
N SER A 202 16.45 -8.84 -17.64
CA SER A 202 15.64 -8.48 -16.46
C SER A 202 14.99 -7.10 -16.54
N LEU A 203 15.21 -6.32 -17.61
CA LEU A 203 14.52 -5.05 -17.78
C LEU A 203 13.01 -5.26 -17.97
N VAL A 204 12.23 -4.52 -17.19
CA VAL A 204 10.77 -4.53 -17.20
C VAL A 204 10.25 -3.80 -18.45
N ASP A 205 9.08 -4.19 -18.94
CA ASP A 205 8.50 -3.81 -20.23
C ASP A 205 8.17 -2.32 -20.47
N ARG A 206 8.63 -1.44 -19.58
CA ARG A 206 8.57 0.03 -19.69
C ARG A 206 9.93 0.70 -19.58
N GLN A 207 11.02 -0.04 -19.50
CA GLN A 207 12.34 0.53 -19.26
C GLN A 207 13.15 0.64 -20.55
N THR A 208 13.96 1.68 -20.64
CA THR A 208 14.98 1.86 -21.68
C THR A 208 16.28 2.28 -21.04
N VAL A 209 17.39 1.92 -21.67
CA VAL A 209 18.72 2.39 -21.31
C VAL A 209 19.38 2.96 -22.56
N THR A 210 20.11 4.05 -22.37
CA THR A 210 21.01 4.62 -23.36
C THR A 210 22.41 4.53 -22.81
N LEU A 211 23.33 4.00 -23.61
CA LEU A 211 24.77 4.05 -23.34
C LEU A 211 25.38 5.18 -24.17
N PHE A 212 26.33 5.91 -23.61
CA PHE A 212 26.96 7.06 -24.26
C PHE A 212 28.48 6.93 -24.29
N GLU A 213 29.07 7.53 -25.32
CA GLU A 213 30.52 7.60 -25.53
C GLU A 213 31.24 8.54 -24.57
N HIS A 214 30.55 9.56 -24.05
CA HIS A 214 31.15 10.53 -23.14
C HIS A 214 30.52 10.48 -21.76
N ILE A 215 31.29 10.88 -20.75
CA ILE A 215 30.90 10.87 -19.34
C ILE A 215 29.71 11.79 -19.03
N ASP A 216 29.50 12.82 -19.85
CA ASP A 216 28.43 13.81 -19.71
C ASP A 216 27.14 13.42 -20.47
N GLY A 217 27.15 12.25 -21.13
CA GLY A 217 26.04 11.77 -21.96
C GLY A 217 26.07 12.32 -23.39
N GLY A 218 27.17 12.93 -23.81
CA GLY A 218 27.44 13.32 -25.19
C GLY A 218 28.02 12.19 -26.06
N GLY A 219 28.40 12.56 -27.27
CA GLY A 219 29.06 11.66 -28.24
C GLY A 219 28.11 10.69 -28.93
N SER A 220 28.67 9.59 -29.44
CA SER A 220 27.89 8.48 -30.01
C SER A 220 27.06 7.80 -28.92
N ARG A 221 25.95 7.17 -29.31
CA ARG A 221 25.03 6.54 -28.36
C ARG A 221 24.41 5.25 -28.89
N TYR A 222 24.18 4.31 -27.97
CA TYR A 222 23.41 3.10 -28.22
C TYR A 222 22.08 3.15 -27.47
N GLU A 223 20.97 3.23 -28.20
CA GLU A 223 19.62 3.46 -27.67
C GLU A 223 18.67 2.26 -27.82
N ASN A 224 19.17 1.11 -28.27
CA ASN A 224 18.34 -0.08 -28.51
C ASN A 224 18.26 -1.04 -27.29
N ILE A 225 18.63 -0.57 -26.10
CA ILE A 225 18.42 -1.30 -24.84
C ILE A 225 17.03 -0.98 -24.32
N LYS A 226 16.15 -1.98 -24.35
CA LYS A 226 14.74 -1.82 -24.00
C LYS A 226 14.16 -3.06 -23.33
N GLY A 227 13.27 -2.82 -22.38
CA GLY A 227 12.55 -3.83 -21.63
C GLY A 227 11.57 -4.66 -22.45
N TRP A 228 11.20 -4.19 -23.64
CA TRP A 228 10.33 -4.92 -24.56
C TRP A 228 11.06 -5.53 -25.76
N GLY A 229 10.39 -6.44 -26.45
CA GLY A 229 10.93 -7.10 -27.65
C GLY A 229 11.82 -8.29 -27.34
N LYS A 230 12.20 -9.02 -28.40
CA LYS A 230 12.95 -10.29 -28.30
C LYS A 230 14.47 -10.08 -28.23
N HIS A 231 14.98 -8.95 -28.70
CA HIS A 231 16.40 -8.64 -28.67
C HIS A 231 16.77 -8.09 -27.28
N LYS A 232 17.56 -8.88 -26.54
CA LYS A 232 17.88 -8.67 -25.12
C LYS A 232 19.37 -8.65 -24.82
N GLU A 233 20.20 -8.67 -25.85
CA GLU A 233 21.65 -8.60 -25.75
C GLU A 233 22.23 -8.03 -27.02
N GLU A 234 23.28 -7.24 -26.88
CA GLU A 234 24.20 -6.90 -27.95
C GLU A 234 25.51 -7.63 -27.65
N ARG A 235 25.90 -8.56 -28.53
CA ARG A 235 26.99 -9.50 -28.28
C ARG A 235 28.36 -8.88 -28.56
N ASP A 236 28.40 -7.87 -29.41
CA ASP A 236 29.63 -7.21 -29.81
C ASP A 236 29.33 -5.81 -30.37
N PHE A 237 29.56 -4.79 -29.53
CA PHE A 237 29.40 -3.39 -29.89
C PHE A 237 30.38 -2.92 -30.97
N HIS A 238 31.48 -3.63 -31.25
CA HIS A 238 32.39 -3.26 -32.35
C HIS A 238 31.73 -3.39 -33.72
N ASN A 239 30.74 -4.27 -33.87
CA ASN A 239 29.94 -4.37 -35.09
C ASN A 239 29.09 -3.12 -35.36
N LEU A 240 28.95 -2.26 -34.35
CA LEU A 240 28.19 -1.01 -34.38
C LEU A 240 29.10 0.22 -34.25
N ASP A 241 30.42 0.05 -34.36
CA ASP A 241 31.42 1.12 -34.06
C ASP A 241 31.20 1.77 -32.69
N PHE A 242 30.81 0.96 -31.70
CA PHE A 242 30.51 1.41 -30.33
C PHE A 242 31.24 0.60 -29.24
N GLY A 243 32.07 -0.36 -29.64
CA GLY A 243 32.88 -1.16 -28.71
C GLY A 243 33.97 -0.31 -28.06
N ASP A 244 34.19 -0.53 -26.76
CA ASP A 244 35.20 0.16 -25.95
C ASP A 244 35.02 1.69 -25.90
N LYS A 245 33.77 2.14 -26.01
CA LYS A 245 33.43 3.57 -25.98
C LYS A 245 32.53 3.97 -24.81
N VAL A 246 31.93 3.01 -24.09
CA VAL A 246 30.90 3.35 -23.08
C VAL A 246 31.53 4.02 -21.86
N SER A 247 31.14 5.27 -21.64
CA SER A 247 31.62 6.11 -20.54
C SER A 247 30.51 6.57 -19.60
N SER A 248 29.25 6.52 -20.02
CA SER A 248 28.10 6.79 -19.16
C SER A 248 26.85 6.07 -19.63
N PHE A 249 25.82 6.05 -18.78
CA PHE A 249 24.51 5.55 -19.13
C PHE A 249 23.40 6.46 -18.59
N ARG A 250 22.22 6.35 -19.19
CA ARG A 250 20.97 6.89 -18.65
C ARG A 250 19.90 5.85 -18.82
N TRP A 251 19.07 5.65 -17.81
CA TRP A 251 17.89 4.82 -17.95
C TRP A 251 16.62 5.66 -17.79
N HIS A 252 15.55 5.22 -18.42
CA HIS A 252 14.24 5.88 -18.37
C HIS A 252 13.15 4.83 -18.20
N SER A 253 12.12 5.16 -17.42
CA SER A 253 10.88 4.40 -17.35
C SER A 253 9.78 5.14 -18.08
N ILE A 254 9.15 4.49 -19.05
CA ILE A 254 7.98 5.00 -19.75
C ILE A 254 6.84 5.14 -18.74
N THR A 255 6.55 6.38 -18.37
CA THR A 255 5.46 6.71 -17.47
C THR A 255 4.13 6.81 -18.24
N PRO A 256 3.02 6.32 -17.66
CA PRO A 256 1.71 6.56 -18.24
C PRO A 256 1.36 8.04 -18.14
N ILE A 257 0.75 8.58 -19.19
CA ILE A 257 0.25 9.96 -19.20
C ILE A 257 -1.13 10.09 -18.56
N LYS A 258 -1.83 8.96 -18.42
CA LYS A 258 -3.15 8.83 -17.81
C LYS A 258 -3.24 7.46 -17.17
N GLU A 259 -3.85 7.40 -16.00
CA GLU A 259 -4.16 6.16 -15.28
C GLU A 259 -5.60 6.20 -14.76
N GLU A 260 -6.29 5.07 -14.87
CA GLU A 260 -7.57 4.81 -14.22
C GLU A 260 -7.49 3.47 -13.48
N VAL A 261 -7.47 3.49 -12.15
CA VAL A 261 -7.46 2.28 -11.33
C VAL A 261 -8.88 1.93 -10.90
N LYS A 262 -9.30 0.69 -11.15
CA LYS A 262 -10.61 0.22 -10.66
C LYS A 262 -10.64 0.27 -9.13
N PRO A 263 -11.67 0.85 -8.51
CA PRO A 263 -11.75 0.90 -7.06
C PRO A 263 -11.84 -0.49 -6.42
N ILE A 264 -11.29 -0.61 -5.22
CA ILE A 264 -11.31 -1.84 -4.43
C ILE A 264 -12.43 -1.75 -3.40
N ILE A 265 -13.31 -2.75 -3.35
CA ILE A 265 -14.33 -2.85 -2.31
C ILE A 265 -13.71 -3.53 -1.09
N ILE A 266 -13.75 -2.86 0.06
CA ILE A 266 -13.24 -3.36 1.33
C ILE A 266 -14.43 -3.75 2.22
N LEU A 267 -14.39 -4.99 2.68
CA LEU A 267 -15.33 -5.53 3.67
C LEU A 267 -14.57 -5.74 4.97
N PRO A 268 -14.88 -4.99 6.05
CA PRO A 268 -14.22 -5.14 7.33
C PRO A 268 -14.58 -6.48 7.99
N ASP A 269 -13.68 -6.99 8.84
CA ASP A 269 -13.95 -8.19 9.63
C ASP A 269 -14.85 -7.83 10.82
N HIS A 270 -16.05 -8.41 10.84
CA HIS A 270 -17.05 -8.18 11.88
C HIS A 270 -16.75 -8.95 13.17
N SER A 271 -15.90 -9.98 13.12
CA SER A 271 -15.61 -10.86 14.25
C SER A 271 -14.69 -10.20 15.29
N ARG A 272 -13.87 -9.23 14.86
CA ARG A 272 -12.90 -8.50 15.68
C ARG A 272 -13.17 -7.00 15.64
N SER A 273 -14.29 -6.60 16.24
CA SER A 273 -14.72 -5.20 16.31
C SER A 273 -14.58 -4.60 17.69
N THR A 274 -14.28 -3.30 17.75
CA THR A 274 -14.42 -2.47 18.95
C THR A 274 -15.64 -1.58 18.81
N ILE A 275 -16.28 -1.21 19.92
CA ILE A 275 -17.43 -0.31 19.94
C ILE A 275 -16.96 1.06 20.41
N VAL A 276 -17.33 2.10 19.67
CA VAL A 276 -17.16 3.50 20.06
C VAL A 276 -18.53 4.06 20.34
N THR A 277 -18.73 4.68 21.50
CA THR A 277 -20.04 5.20 21.92
C THR A 277 -20.01 6.71 22.06
N GLY A 278 -21.14 7.34 21.73
CA GLY A 278 -21.46 8.72 22.08
C GLY A 278 -22.79 8.75 22.80
N ASP A 279 -22.87 9.48 23.90
CA ASP A 279 -24.07 9.54 24.73
C ASP A 279 -24.59 10.98 24.79
N LYS A 280 -25.92 11.14 24.78
CA LYS A 280 -26.60 12.41 25.03
C LYS A 280 -27.84 12.16 25.87
N SER A 281 -28.03 12.99 26.88
CA SER A 281 -29.25 12.98 27.70
C SER A 281 -29.75 14.40 27.90
N GLY A 282 -31.04 14.52 28.21
CA GLY A 282 -31.65 15.80 28.49
C GLY A 282 -33.14 15.70 28.77
N THR A 283 -33.78 16.86 28.76
CA THR A 283 -35.21 17.02 29.03
C THR A 283 -35.83 17.90 27.97
N ASN A 284 -37.01 17.52 27.48
CA ASN A 284 -37.88 18.39 26.69
C ASN A 284 -39.10 18.75 27.55
N ASP A 285 -39.00 19.85 28.30
CA ASP A 285 -40.12 20.37 29.09
C ASP A 285 -41.15 21.16 28.27
N GLY A 286 -40.88 21.35 26.97
CA GLY A 286 -41.74 22.09 26.06
C GLY A 286 -42.95 21.29 25.58
N ALA A 287 -43.91 22.00 24.99
CA ALA A 287 -45.12 21.42 24.40
C ALA A 287 -44.94 20.95 22.94
N GLN A 288 -43.74 21.10 22.37
CA GLN A 288 -43.42 20.76 20.98
C GLN A 288 -42.30 19.72 20.91
N ILE A 289 -42.24 18.98 19.81
CA ILE A 289 -41.14 18.05 19.53
C ILE A 289 -39.83 18.83 19.44
N LEU A 290 -38.79 18.34 20.10
CA LEU A 290 -37.45 18.92 20.10
C LEU A 290 -36.51 18.08 19.21
N PRO A 291 -36.07 18.58 18.05
CA PRO A 291 -35.01 17.95 17.27
C PRO A 291 -33.69 17.97 18.04
N SER A 292 -33.04 16.83 18.12
CA SER A 292 -31.75 16.66 18.79
C SER A 292 -30.84 15.78 17.95
N LYS A 293 -29.58 15.67 18.37
CA LYS A 293 -28.55 14.89 17.70
C LYS A 293 -27.53 14.34 18.69
N VAL A 294 -27.08 13.11 18.45
CA VAL A 294 -25.91 12.52 19.11
C VAL A 294 -24.74 12.59 18.14
N THR A 295 -23.59 13.05 18.62
CA THR A 295 -22.38 13.11 17.81
C THR A 295 -21.28 12.32 18.50
N ILE A 296 -20.61 11.44 17.76
CA ILE A 296 -19.32 10.91 18.17
C ILE A 296 -18.25 11.83 17.58
N MET A 297 -17.66 12.66 18.45
CA MET A 297 -16.46 13.44 18.16
C MET A 297 -15.34 12.97 19.11
N GLN A 298 -14.75 11.81 18.84
CA GLN A 298 -13.59 11.35 19.62
C GLN A 298 -12.40 11.01 18.72
N SER A 299 -11.21 11.27 19.27
CA SER A 299 -9.84 11.18 18.74
C SER A 299 -9.39 9.78 18.31
N LYS A 300 -10.32 8.84 18.09
CA LYS A 300 -9.97 7.57 17.46
C LYS A 300 -9.76 7.81 15.97
N THR A 301 -8.51 8.12 15.66
CA THR A 301 -7.96 8.08 14.32
C THR A 301 -8.13 6.67 13.77
N ARG A 302 -8.89 6.54 12.68
CA ARG A 302 -8.84 5.35 11.84
C ARG A 302 -7.67 5.52 10.90
N GLU A 303 -6.83 4.51 10.80
CA GLU A 303 -5.71 4.46 9.89
C GLU A 303 -6.00 3.40 8.83
N VAL A 304 -5.77 3.75 7.57
CA VAL A 304 -5.70 2.79 6.47
C VAL A 304 -4.31 2.92 5.87
N THR A 305 -3.55 1.83 5.95
CA THR A 305 -2.26 1.71 5.27
C THR A 305 -2.48 0.98 3.96
N VAL A 306 -2.01 1.59 2.88
CA VAL A 306 -2.07 1.06 1.52
C VAL A 306 -0.66 0.93 1.00
N GLU A 307 -0.32 -0.25 0.48
CA GLU A 307 0.95 -0.53 -0.17
C GLU A 307 0.70 -1.11 -1.57
N THR A 308 1.43 -0.65 -2.59
CA THR A 308 1.26 -1.08 -3.99
C THR A 308 2.45 -1.88 -4.49
N SER A 309 2.21 -2.83 -5.40
CA SER A 309 3.25 -3.63 -6.06
C SER A 309 3.94 -2.95 -7.24
N ASP A 310 3.51 -1.75 -7.65
CA ASP A 310 4.12 -1.06 -8.79
C ASP A 310 5.38 -0.29 -8.39
N THR A 311 6.54 -0.86 -8.69
CA THR A 311 7.85 -0.30 -8.38
C THR A 311 8.27 0.86 -9.26
N THR A 312 7.55 1.12 -10.34
CA THR A 312 7.85 2.27 -11.24
C THR A 312 7.06 3.52 -10.87
N ALA A 313 6.10 3.41 -9.95
CA ALA A 313 5.41 4.56 -9.39
C ALA A 313 6.31 5.28 -8.38
N GLY A 314 6.38 6.61 -8.46
CA GLY A 314 7.09 7.44 -7.48
C GLY A 314 6.39 7.48 -6.12
N SER A 315 5.05 7.47 -6.12
CA SER A 315 4.27 7.32 -4.90
C SER A 315 2.90 6.70 -5.14
N VAL A 316 2.25 6.24 -4.07
CA VAL A 316 0.83 5.84 -4.08
C VAL A 316 0.02 6.76 -3.18
N SER A 317 -1.19 7.10 -3.59
CA SER A 317 -2.20 7.74 -2.75
C SER A 317 -3.47 6.90 -2.73
N ALA A 318 -4.25 7.08 -1.67
CA ALA A 318 -5.48 6.33 -1.46
C ALA A 318 -6.61 7.25 -1.00
N GLU A 319 -7.75 7.14 -1.66
CA GLU A 319 -8.97 7.82 -1.27
C GLU A 319 -10.01 6.78 -0.85
N LEU A 320 -10.53 6.97 0.36
CA LEU A 320 -11.51 6.09 0.96
C LEU A 320 -12.89 6.74 0.86
N LYS A 321 -13.86 6.03 0.28
CA LYS A 321 -15.26 6.45 0.15
C LYS A 321 -16.17 5.52 0.94
N THR A 322 -17.13 6.10 1.65
CA THR A 322 -18.19 5.39 2.39
C THR A 322 -19.50 5.49 1.64
N THR A 323 -20.22 4.39 1.54
CA THR A 323 -21.63 4.39 1.19
C THR A 323 -22.43 3.74 2.31
N THR A 324 -23.46 4.43 2.79
CA THR A 324 -24.40 3.92 3.80
C THR A 324 -25.57 3.21 3.11
N LYS A 325 -25.89 2.01 3.58
CA LYS A 325 -27.11 1.29 3.22
C LYS A 325 -28.08 1.42 4.39
N ALA A 326 -29.31 1.90 4.11
CA ALA A 326 -30.34 2.06 5.13
C ALA A 326 -30.82 0.68 5.62
N GLY A 327 -30.97 0.55 6.94
CA GLY A 327 -31.60 -0.61 7.57
C GLY A 327 -33.11 -0.66 7.36
N VAL A 328 -33.69 -1.83 7.63
CA VAL A 328 -35.13 -2.10 7.52
C VAL A 328 -35.89 -1.42 8.68
N GLU A 329 -37.12 -0.96 8.43
CA GLU A 329 -37.98 -0.18 9.34
C GLU A 329 -37.96 -0.63 10.81
N GLY A 330 -37.88 0.35 11.73
CA GLY A 330 -38.06 0.16 13.18
C GLY A 330 -36.78 0.14 14.02
N VAL A 331 -35.61 0.01 13.40
CA VAL A 331 -34.28 0.12 14.04
C VAL A 331 -33.34 0.87 13.10
N ALA A 332 -32.77 1.99 13.52
CA ALA A 332 -31.80 2.74 12.71
C ALA A 332 -30.41 2.08 12.79
N THR A 333 -30.25 0.96 12.07
CA THR A 333 -28.94 0.37 11.80
C THR A 333 -28.53 0.71 10.38
N MET A 334 -27.34 1.30 10.20
CA MET A 334 -26.77 1.53 8.87
C MET A 334 -25.53 0.66 8.68
N GLU A 335 -25.48 -0.06 7.56
CA GLU A 335 -24.27 -0.75 7.12
C GLU A 335 -23.42 0.19 6.26
N VAL A 336 -22.10 0.18 6.48
CA VAL A 336 -21.15 1.00 5.72
C VAL A 336 -20.29 0.11 4.84
N GLU A 337 -20.35 0.35 3.53
CA GLU A 337 -19.46 -0.25 2.55
C GLU A 337 -18.35 0.74 2.19
N TRP A 338 -17.13 0.22 2.06
CA TRP A 338 -15.95 1.02 1.79
C TRP A 338 -15.41 0.74 0.40
N THR A 339 -15.17 1.82 -0.33
CA THR A 339 -14.48 1.77 -1.62
C THR A 339 -13.16 2.52 -1.51
N LEU A 340 -12.06 1.84 -1.84
CA LEU A 340 -10.72 2.40 -1.89
C LEU A 340 -10.35 2.69 -3.34
N ALA A 341 -10.21 3.97 -3.68
CA ALA A 341 -9.60 4.41 -4.92
C ALA A 341 -8.10 4.58 -4.69
N VAL A 342 -7.29 3.97 -5.54
CA VAL A 342 -5.82 4.05 -5.49
C VAL A 342 -5.35 4.86 -6.69
N GLN A 343 -4.39 5.75 -6.48
CA GLN A 343 -3.78 6.53 -7.56
C GLN A 343 -2.26 6.48 -7.42
N HIS A 344 -1.56 6.34 -8.54
CA HIS A 344 -0.10 6.42 -8.56
C HIS A 344 0.35 7.81 -9.01
N SER A 345 1.39 8.32 -8.36
CA SER A 345 2.19 9.42 -8.91
C SER A 345 3.39 8.85 -9.66
N TRP A 346 3.70 9.47 -10.79
CA TRP A 346 4.80 9.07 -11.67
C TRP A 346 5.96 10.07 -11.62
N SER A 347 5.87 11.09 -10.75
CA SER A 347 7.00 11.96 -10.44
C SER A 347 8.05 11.18 -9.68
N HIS A 348 9.23 10.98 -10.27
CA HIS A 348 10.29 10.26 -9.60
C HIS A 348 10.95 11.11 -8.50
N THR A 349 11.15 10.50 -7.34
CA THR A 349 11.97 11.02 -6.24
C THR A 349 12.99 9.94 -5.90
N ALA A 350 14.15 10.33 -5.34
CA ALA A 350 15.21 9.40 -4.92
C ALA A 350 14.72 8.31 -3.93
N THR A 351 13.52 8.48 -3.38
CA THR A 351 12.80 7.48 -2.60
C THR A 351 11.46 7.23 -3.27
N THR A 352 11.18 6.01 -3.70
CA THR A 352 9.83 5.58 -4.09
C THR A 352 9.02 5.32 -2.82
N ASN A 353 7.89 6.00 -2.65
CA ASN A 353 7.00 5.75 -1.52
C ASN A 353 5.79 4.94 -1.97
N THR A 354 5.94 3.61 -2.00
CA THR A 354 4.88 2.67 -2.35
C THR A 354 3.89 2.44 -1.22
N LYS A 355 4.04 3.16 -0.08
CA LYS A 355 3.20 3.05 1.10
C LYS A 355 2.58 4.40 1.46
N THR A 356 1.27 4.42 1.69
CA THR A 356 0.59 5.60 2.22
C THR A 356 -0.27 5.21 3.41
N ALA A 357 -0.28 6.04 4.44
CA ALA A 357 -1.19 5.94 5.56
C ALA A 357 -2.17 7.10 5.47
N LYS A 358 -3.47 6.79 5.38
CA LYS A 358 -4.53 7.79 5.50
C LYS A 358 -5.16 7.67 6.88
N THR A 359 -5.14 8.78 7.60
CA THR A 359 -5.69 8.86 8.95
C THR A 359 -6.84 9.84 8.99
N ASP A 360 -8.03 9.35 9.32
CA ASP A 360 -9.23 10.20 9.48
C ASP A 360 -9.78 10.06 10.90
N ALA A 361 -10.43 11.09 11.42
CA ALA A 361 -11.22 10.97 12.65
C ALA A 361 -12.59 10.33 12.35
N ILE A 362 -13.12 9.55 13.30
CA ILE A 362 -14.51 9.12 13.24
C ILE A 362 -15.38 10.30 13.68
N SER A 363 -16.13 10.87 12.74
CA SER A 363 -17.15 11.89 12.99
C SER A 363 -18.47 11.40 12.40
N ILE A 364 -19.36 10.92 13.27
CA ILE A 364 -20.68 10.43 12.90
C ILE A 364 -21.70 11.19 13.75
N GLU A 365 -22.73 11.69 13.08
CA GLU A 365 -23.83 12.46 13.66
C GLU A 365 -25.14 11.79 13.28
N GLU A 366 -25.95 11.46 14.27
CA GLU A 366 -27.28 10.91 14.08
C GLU A 366 -28.32 11.79 14.75
N GLY A 367 -29.34 12.18 13.98
CA GLY A 367 -30.45 13.02 14.42
C GLY A 367 -31.60 12.20 15.01
N PHE A 368 -32.29 12.74 15.99
CA PHE A 368 -33.49 12.14 16.58
C PHE A 368 -34.46 13.21 17.08
N ASN A 369 -35.73 12.85 17.26
CA ASN A 369 -36.78 13.76 17.69
C ASN A 369 -37.25 13.38 19.10
N VAL A 370 -37.29 14.37 20.00
CA VAL A 370 -37.71 14.19 21.40
C VAL A 370 -39.15 14.66 21.59
N SER A 371 -40.01 13.78 22.09
CA SER A 371 -41.41 14.11 22.40
C SER A 371 -41.54 15.20 23.47
N PRO A 372 -42.63 15.98 23.47
CA PRO A 372 -42.96 16.91 24.55
C PRO A 372 -43.02 16.23 25.92
N HIS A 373 -42.61 16.95 26.96
CA HIS A 373 -42.70 16.53 28.36
C HIS A 373 -42.03 15.19 28.69
N CYS A 374 -40.88 14.91 28.07
CA CYS A 374 -40.09 13.71 28.31
C CYS A 374 -38.67 14.05 28.77
N THR A 375 -38.09 13.18 29.60
CA THR A 375 -36.62 13.03 29.65
C THR A 375 -36.19 12.02 28.60
N TYR A 376 -34.98 12.17 28.08
CA TYR A 376 -34.46 11.27 27.06
C TYR A 376 -33.00 10.89 27.32
N THR A 377 -32.64 9.71 26.84
CA THR A 377 -31.27 9.22 26.72
C THR A 377 -31.09 8.62 25.34
N ALA A 378 -30.08 9.11 24.61
CA ALA A 378 -29.70 8.63 23.31
C ALA A 378 -28.24 8.17 23.36
N ARG A 379 -27.97 6.94 22.91
CA ARG A 379 -26.64 6.37 22.78
C ARG A 379 -26.41 5.98 21.33
N LEU A 380 -25.42 6.60 20.70
CA LEU A 380 -24.92 6.21 19.40
C LEU A 380 -23.76 5.22 19.59
N GLU A 381 -23.86 4.04 19.01
CA GLU A 381 -22.79 3.03 18.95
C GLU A 381 -22.27 2.90 17.53
N VAL A 382 -20.95 2.96 17.38
CA VAL A 382 -20.25 2.76 16.11
C VAL A 382 -19.30 1.60 16.27
N ARG A 383 -19.50 0.55 15.45
CA ARG A 383 -18.62 -0.61 15.42
C ARG A 383 -17.46 -0.36 14.47
N VAL A 384 -16.24 -0.53 14.97
CA VAL A 384 -14.98 -0.39 14.25
C VAL A 384 -14.29 -1.75 14.17
N GLY A 385 -14.18 -2.29 12.96
CA GLY A 385 -13.56 -3.58 12.66
C GLY A 385 -12.10 -3.39 12.28
N LYS A 386 -11.26 -4.35 12.68
CA LYS A 386 -9.87 -4.42 12.22
C LYS A 386 -9.84 -4.94 10.78
N LEU A 387 -9.04 -4.30 9.94
CA LEU A 387 -8.62 -4.85 8.65
C LEU A 387 -7.32 -5.61 8.88
N GLU A 388 -7.39 -6.94 8.86
CA GLU A 388 -6.20 -7.76 8.76
C GLU A 388 -5.48 -7.47 7.45
N ASN A 389 -4.15 -7.64 7.46
CA ASN A 389 -3.32 -7.39 6.30
C ASN A 389 -3.78 -8.27 5.13
N LYS A 390 -4.41 -7.65 4.13
CA LYS A 390 -5.07 -8.37 3.03
C LYS A 390 -4.63 -7.82 1.70
N LEU A 391 -4.21 -8.73 0.83
CA LEU A 391 -3.89 -8.42 -0.55
C LEU A 391 -5.16 -8.37 -1.40
N TYR A 392 -5.33 -7.27 -2.11
CA TYR A 392 -6.35 -7.08 -3.12
C TYR A 392 -5.69 -7.01 -4.48
N LYS A 393 -6.36 -7.57 -5.49
CA LYS A 393 -5.98 -7.45 -6.89
C LYS A 393 -6.99 -6.55 -7.59
N THR A 394 -6.51 -5.47 -8.21
CA THR A 394 -7.31 -4.61 -9.07
C THR A 394 -6.67 -4.46 -10.44
N THR A 395 -7.28 -3.69 -11.32
CA THR A 395 -6.78 -3.39 -12.66
C THR A 395 -6.58 -1.89 -12.80
N ALA A 396 -5.38 -1.49 -13.23
CA ALA A 396 -5.09 -0.16 -13.72
C ALA A 396 -5.14 -0.14 -15.25
N THR A 397 -5.94 0.74 -15.80
CA THR A 397 -5.93 1.06 -17.23
C THR A 397 -5.01 2.26 -17.43
N ARG A 398 -3.98 2.09 -18.27
CA ARG A 398 -2.92 3.08 -18.48
C ARG A 398 -2.78 3.45 -19.93
N TRP A 399 -2.47 4.72 -20.20
CA TRP A 399 -2.21 5.24 -21.54
C TRP A 399 -0.80 5.78 -21.67
N TYR A 400 -0.17 5.48 -22.78
CA TYR A 400 1.22 5.83 -23.08
C TYR A 400 1.33 6.58 -24.40
N LYS A 401 2.36 7.44 -24.52
CA LYS A 401 2.68 8.13 -25.79
C LYS A 401 3.31 7.21 -26.84
N GLN A 402 3.85 6.08 -26.42
CA GLN A 402 4.57 5.13 -27.27
C GLN A 402 4.12 3.70 -26.97
N PRO A 403 4.28 2.76 -27.91
CA PRO A 403 3.85 1.38 -27.70
C PRO A 403 4.65 0.71 -26.59
N VAL A 404 3.93 0.10 -25.65
CA VAL A 404 4.47 -0.81 -24.62
C VAL A 404 3.93 -2.23 -24.86
N VAL A 405 4.57 -3.26 -24.31
CA VAL A 405 4.18 -4.67 -24.55
C VAL A 405 2.72 -4.89 -24.16
N GLY A 406 1.94 -5.50 -25.04
CA GLY A 406 0.52 -5.80 -24.77
C GLY A 406 -0.40 -4.58 -24.80
N SER A 407 0.10 -3.39 -25.17
CA SER A 407 -0.76 -2.24 -25.41
C SER A 407 -1.51 -2.34 -26.74
N THR A 408 -2.68 -1.71 -26.79
CA THR A 408 -3.50 -1.54 -27.98
C THR A 408 -3.63 -0.06 -28.30
N LYS A 409 -3.70 0.29 -29.59
CA LYS A 409 -3.81 1.70 -29.99
C LYS A 409 -5.20 2.23 -29.64
N ASP A 410 -5.25 3.38 -28.99
CA ASP A 410 -6.47 4.10 -28.59
C ASP A 410 -6.31 5.59 -28.98
N GLY A 411 -6.83 5.95 -30.15
CA GLY A 411 -6.59 7.25 -30.77
C GLY A 411 -5.09 7.48 -31.08
N HIS A 412 -4.51 8.52 -30.48
CA HIS A 412 -3.08 8.86 -30.58
C HIS A 412 -2.21 8.23 -29.47
N LEU A 413 -2.81 7.41 -28.61
CA LEU A 413 -2.17 6.82 -27.43
C LEU A 413 -2.17 5.30 -27.53
N TYR A 414 -1.43 4.68 -26.62
CA TYR A 414 -1.34 3.23 -26.46
C TYR A 414 -1.90 2.85 -25.09
N LYS A 415 -3.02 2.12 -25.07
CA LYS A 415 -3.77 1.72 -23.89
C LYS A 415 -3.38 0.30 -23.46
N ARG A 416 -3.17 0.08 -22.16
CA ARG A 416 -2.90 -1.24 -21.58
C ARG A 416 -3.60 -1.40 -20.23
N ASP A 417 -4.16 -2.59 -20.00
CA ASP A 417 -4.67 -2.99 -18.69
C ASP A 417 -3.61 -3.79 -17.94
N GLU A 418 -3.33 -3.39 -16.71
CA GLU A 418 -2.28 -3.95 -15.87
C GLU A 418 -2.84 -4.37 -14.50
N PRO A 419 -2.46 -5.55 -13.98
CA PRO A 419 -2.82 -5.91 -12.63
C PRO A 419 -2.04 -5.04 -11.64
N VAL A 420 -2.75 -4.48 -10.67
CA VAL A 420 -2.14 -3.80 -9.52
C VAL A 420 -2.51 -4.59 -8.28
N TYR A 421 -1.50 -4.99 -7.52
CA TYR A 421 -1.70 -5.63 -6.23
C TYR A 421 -1.56 -4.57 -5.14
N VAL A 422 -2.57 -4.52 -4.27
CA VAL A 422 -2.69 -3.52 -3.23
C VAL A 422 -2.87 -4.23 -1.91
N ASN A 423 -1.91 -4.05 -1.02
CA ASN A 423 -1.99 -4.58 0.32
C ASN A 423 -2.63 -3.52 1.23
N VAL A 424 -3.70 -3.90 1.95
CA VAL A 424 -4.48 -2.99 2.79
C VAL A 424 -4.55 -3.52 4.21
N SER A 425 -4.26 -2.66 5.18
CA SER A 425 -4.41 -2.94 6.61
C SER A 425 -4.90 -1.70 7.36
N GLY A 426 -5.46 -1.87 8.56
CA GLY A 426 -5.98 -0.74 9.33
C GLY A 426 -7.22 -1.04 10.17
N SER A 427 -8.07 -0.03 10.35
CA SER A 427 -9.37 -0.17 11.04
C SER A 427 -10.45 0.67 10.37
N LEU A 428 -11.65 0.12 10.18
CA LEU A 428 -12.78 0.80 9.53
C LEU A 428 -14.08 0.60 10.33
N HIS A 429 -14.94 1.62 10.36
CA HIS A 429 -16.29 1.46 10.93
C HIS A 429 -17.23 0.78 9.94
N PHE A 430 -18.19 0.00 10.42
CA PHE A 430 -19.05 -0.79 9.51
C PHE A 430 -20.52 -0.87 9.93
N THR A 431 -20.83 -0.50 11.17
CA THR A 431 -22.21 -0.43 11.65
C THR A 431 -22.37 0.75 12.57
N THR A 432 -23.44 1.52 12.37
CA THR A 432 -23.92 2.53 13.32
C THR A 432 -25.25 2.04 13.91
N HIS A 433 -25.44 2.27 15.21
CA HIS A 433 -26.65 1.91 15.93
C HIS A 433 -27.01 3.03 16.90
N LEU A 434 -28.20 3.60 16.76
CA LEU A 434 -28.72 4.58 17.70
C LEU A 434 -29.74 3.89 18.63
N ASP A 435 -29.39 3.82 19.91
CA ASP A 435 -30.30 3.40 20.97
C ASP A 435 -30.94 4.64 21.60
N TYR A 436 -32.27 4.72 21.57
CA TYR A 436 -33.03 5.91 21.96
C TYR A 436 -34.17 5.57 22.90
N HIS A 437 -34.19 6.20 24.07
CA HIS A 437 -35.23 6.02 25.08
C HIS A 437 -35.79 7.34 25.55
N GLU A 438 -37.12 7.39 25.69
CA GLU A 438 -37.85 8.48 26.32
C GLU A 438 -38.56 7.99 27.59
N LYS A 439 -38.72 8.91 28.53
CA LYS A 439 -39.54 8.69 29.71
C LYS A 439 -40.36 9.94 29.99
N GLU A 440 -41.67 9.79 30.09
CA GLU A 440 -42.57 10.89 30.46
C GLU A 440 -42.19 11.49 31.81
N ILE A 441 -42.21 12.82 31.87
CA ILE A 441 -42.03 13.56 33.11
C ILE A 441 -43.34 13.43 33.90
N PRO A 442 -43.30 12.90 35.14
CA PRO A 442 -44.50 12.81 35.95
C PRO A 442 -45.13 14.19 36.11
N LYS A 443 -46.42 14.31 35.78
CA LYS A 443 -47.20 15.51 36.09
C LYS A 443 -47.00 15.87 37.56
N SER A 444 -46.73 17.15 37.85
CA SER A 444 -46.58 17.61 39.24
C SER A 444 -47.81 17.20 40.07
N ILE A 445 -47.61 16.93 41.36
CA ILE A 445 -48.71 16.60 42.30
C ILE A 445 -49.81 17.67 42.24
N VAL A 446 -49.44 18.93 41.99
CA VAL A 446 -50.36 20.06 41.81
C VAL A 446 -51.22 19.88 40.55
N ASN A 447 -50.63 19.50 39.42
CA ASN A 447 -51.39 19.26 38.19
C ASN A 447 -52.26 18.00 38.28
N GLN A 448 -51.80 16.95 38.97
CA GLN A 448 -52.63 15.78 39.26
C GLN A 448 -53.82 16.13 40.16
N ALA A 449 -53.61 16.99 41.16
CA ALA A 449 -54.67 17.49 42.04
C ALA A 449 -55.66 18.42 41.31
N ILE A 450 -55.18 19.23 40.36
CA ILE A 450 -56.03 20.07 39.50
C ILE A 450 -56.87 19.19 38.56
N ASP A 451 -56.29 18.19 37.90
CA ASP A 451 -57.00 17.26 37.02
C ASP A 451 -58.07 16.46 37.79
N GLN A 452 -57.74 16.00 39.02
CA GLN A 452 -58.73 15.39 39.92
C GLN A 452 -59.81 16.38 40.36
N GLY A 453 -59.44 17.61 40.71
CA GLY A 453 -60.37 18.67 41.09
C GLY A 453 -61.33 19.02 39.96
N GLN A 454 -60.86 19.07 38.71
CA GLN A 454 -61.69 19.30 37.52
C GLN A 454 -62.61 18.13 37.23
N LYS A 455 -62.14 16.87 37.37
CA LYS A 455 -63.02 15.68 37.24
C LYS A 455 -64.13 15.68 38.29
N VAL A 456 -63.81 16.00 39.53
CA VAL A 456 -64.80 16.11 40.61
C VAL A 456 -65.76 17.28 40.34
N GLY A 457 -65.24 18.43 39.92
CA GLY A 457 -66.04 19.60 39.54
C GLY A 457 -67.04 19.29 38.42
N ASN A 458 -66.58 18.69 37.32
CA ASN A 458 -67.44 18.29 36.21
C ASN A 458 -68.50 17.27 36.65
N GLY A 459 -68.12 16.27 37.46
CA GLY A 459 -69.09 15.31 38.00
C GLY A 459 -70.13 15.93 38.94
N VAL A 460 -69.80 17.02 39.64
CA VAL A 460 -70.77 17.79 40.46
C VAL A 460 -71.70 18.61 39.56
N VAL A 461 -71.18 19.21 38.48
CA VAL A 461 -71.99 19.94 37.49
C VAL A 461 -72.98 19.00 36.82
N ASP A 462 -72.53 17.82 36.38
CA ASP A 462 -73.38 16.82 35.72
C ASP A 462 -74.51 16.36 36.65
N LYS A 463 -74.19 16.03 37.92
CA LYS A 463 -75.21 15.70 38.95
C LYS A 463 -76.14 16.85 39.28
N GLY A 464 -75.64 18.09 39.23
CA GLY A 464 -76.43 19.29 39.42
C GLY A 464 -77.45 19.50 38.29
N GLN A 465 -77.02 19.28 37.04
CA GLN A 465 -77.89 19.33 35.86
C GLN A 465 -78.94 18.23 35.87
N GLU A 466 -78.57 17.02 36.30
CA GLU A 466 -79.50 15.89 36.47
C GLU A 466 -80.61 16.20 37.48
N LYS A 467 -80.25 16.71 38.68
CA LYS A 467 -81.22 17.16 39.69
C LYS A 467 -82.09 18.34 39.24
N ALA A 468 -81.52 19.29 38.50
CA ALA A 468 -82.27 20.40 37.93
C ALA A 468 -83.30 19.90 36.89
N GLY A 469 -82.94 18.89 36.10
CA GLY A 469 -83.84 18.16 35.21
C GLY A 469 -85.00 17.48 35.96
N GLU A 470 -84.71 16.78 37.06
CA GLU A 470 -85.73 16.13 37.89
C GLU A 470 -86.72 17.15 38.52
N LEU A 471 -86.20 18.28 39.01
CA LEU A 471 -87.01 19.35 39.60
C LEU A 471 -87.90 20.04 38.56
N LYS A 472 -87.38 20.25 37.34
CA LYS A 472 -88.17 20.77 36.20
C LYS A 472 -89.29 19.81 35.83
N GLY A 473 -89.02 18.50 35.82
CA GLY A 473 -90.03 17.46 35.60
C GLY A 473 -91.11 17.38 36.69
N LYS A 474 -90.74 17.60 37.97
CA LYS A 474 -91.71 17.69 39.08
C LYS A 474 -92.53 18.98 39.03
N GLY A 475 -91.93 20.11 38.65
CA GLY A 475 -92.62 21.38 38.47
C GLY A 475 -93.68 21.32 37.36
N GLN A 476 -93.35 20.71 36.22
CA GLN A 476 -94.31 20.50 35.13
C GLN A 476 -95.48 19.59 35.53
N LYS A 477 -95.25 18.56 36.36
CA LYS A 477 -96.31 17.70 36.90
C LYS A 477 -97.23 18.40 37.91
N MET A 478 -96.72 19.38 38.67
CA MET A 478 -97.57 20.18 39.57
C MET A 478 -98.40 21.22 38.82
N PHE A 479 -97.84 21.86 37.78
CA PHE A 479 -98.59 22.82 36.96
C PHE A 479 -99.64 22.14 36.07
N GLY A 480 -99.37 20.94 35.54
CA GLY A 480 -100.36 20.18 34.78
C GLY A 480 -101.57 19.71 35.61
N LYS A 481 -101.44 19.63 36.94
CA LYS A 481 -102.57 19.32 37.85
C LYS A 481 -103.41 20.54 38.22
N LEU A 482 -102.92 21.77 38.00
CA LEU A 482 -103.65 23.01 38.28
C LEU A 482 -104.59 23.42 37.12
N THR A 483 -104.42 22.83 35.93
CA THR A 483 -105.28 23.09 34.77
C THR A 483 -106.48 22.16 34.63
N ASP A 484 -106.59 21.11 35.47
CA ASP A 484 -107.68 20.12 35.42
C ASP A 484 -108.88 20.43 36.34
N THR A 485 -108.83 21.50 37.14
CA THR A 485 -110.00 22.01 37.85
C THR A 485 -110.66 23.11 37.04
N GLY A 486 -111.48 22.71 36.08
CA GLY A 486 -112.31 23.60 35.28
C GLY A 486 -113.29 24.41 36.14
N ILE A 487 -113.02 25.71 36.24
CA ILE A 487 -114.03 26.75 36.50
C ILE A 487 -114.41 27.30 35.11
N PRO A 488 -115.69 27.35 34.74
CA PRO A 488 -116.11 27.82 33.43
C PRO A 488 -116.26 29.34 33.40
N GLY A 489 -115.77 29.97 32.32
CA GLY A 489 -116.40 31.17 31.78
C GLY A 489 -115.51 32.39 31.55
N MET A 490 -115.91 33.10 30.49
CA MET A 490 -115.60 34.49 30.11
C MET A 490 -114.34 34.77 29.29
N ILE A 491 -114.56 34.74 27.96
CA ILE A 491 -114.48 35.90 27.05
C ILE A 491 -113.75 37.13 27.62
N PHE A 492 -112.52 37.41 27.18
CA PHE A 492 -112.19 38.39 26.13
C PHE A 492 -110.74 38.19 25.67
#